data_AF-A0A256ZCE1-F1
#
_entry.id   AF-A0A256ZCE1-F1
#
_cell.length_a   1.000
_cell.length_b   1.000
_cell.length_c   1.000
_cell.angle_alpha   90.00
_cell.angle_beta   90.00
_cell.angle_gamma   90.00
#
_symmetry.space_group_name_H-M   'P 1'
#
loop_
_entity.id
_entity.type
_entity.pdbx_description
1 polymer ?
#
loop_
_entity_poly.entity_id
_entity_poly.type
_entity_poly.pdbx_seq_one_letter_code
_entity_poly.pdbx_strand_id
1 'polypeptide(L)'
;MEWVTDVKLSRGVVDENTMHVLYTFYWYAGRVREVYAVTHRLRSDITVEGNVAVLVRHEGGGVSVLERSRTTSHRWRRRGVQVVNGTVACEGYLSGEYGISCMGKTLKEGVFSDL
;
A
#
# COMPACT_ATOMS: atom_id res chain seq x y z
N MET A 1 16.25 -3.18 18.93
CA MET A 1 15.25 -3.28 17.84
C MET A 1 14.08 -4.18 18.26
N GLU A 2 13.77 -4.25 19.57
CA GLU A 2 12.79 -5.22 20.12
C GLU A 2 11.34 -4.76 20.01
N TRP A 3 11.09 -3.44 19.99
CA TRP A 3 9.72 -2.92 20.04
C TRP A 3 8.89 -3.24 18.80
N VAL A 4 9.52 -3.29 17.61
CA VAL A 4 8.87 -3.54 16.31
C VAL A 4 8.33 -4.99 16.20
N THR A 5 8.83 -5.89 17.04
CA THR A 5 8.43 -7.31 17.05
C THR A 5 7.46 -7.67 18.18
N ASP A 6 7.20 -6.73 19.10
CA ASP A 6 6.34 -6.88 20.26
C ASP A 6 4.97 -6.22 20.03
N VAL A 7 3.90 -7.02 20.05
CA VAL A 7 2.52 -6.54 19.85
C VAL A 7 2.08 -5.53 20.91
N LYS A 8 2.65 -5.57 22.11
CA LYS A 8 2.34 -4.61 23.18
C LYS A 8 2.91 -3.22 22.91
N LEU A 9 3.94 -3.13 22.06
CA LEU A 9 4.64 -1.88 21.76
C LEU A 9 4.35 -1.37 20.35
N SER A 10 4.51 -2.24 19.35
CA SER A 10 4.36 -1.93 17.93
C SER A 10 2.92 -2.03 17.43
N ARG A 11 2.14 -2.96 18.00
CA ARG A 11 0.80 -3.34 17.51
C ARG A 11 0.75 -3.82 16.05
N GLY A 12 1.90 -3.92 15.38
CA GLY A 12 2.11 -4.59 14.12
C GLY A 12 2.25 -3.71 12.89
N VAL A 13 2.48 -4.36 11.75
CA VAL A 13 2.64 -3.73 10.43
C VAL A 13 1.43 -2.86 10.08
N VAL A 14 0.23 -3.31 10.44
CA VAL A 14 -1.01 -2.62 10.11
C VAL A 14 -1.07 -1.29 10.85
N ASP A 15 -0.89 -1.31 12.18
CA ASP A 15 -1.08 -0.13 13.06
C ASP A 15 -0.01 0.94 12.86
N GLU A 16 1.21 0.55 12.46
CA GLU A 16 2.28 1.50 12.18
C GLU A 16 2.14 2.14 10.78
N ASN A 17 3.06 1.84 9.86
CA ASN A 17 3.18 2.58 8.61
C ASN A 17 2.03 2.29 7.63
N THR A 18 1.31 1.18 7.78
CA THR A 18 0.22 0.81 6.86
C THR A 18 -0.99 1.69 7.06
N MET A 19 -1.27 2.17 8.27
CA MET A 19 -2.37 3.12 8.51
C MET A 19 -2.27 4.39 7.66
N HIS A 20 -1.05 4.92 7.46
CA HIS A 20 -0.86 6.08 6.58
C HIS A 20 -1.25 5.79 5.14
N VAL A 21 -0.95 4.58 4.65
CA VAL A 21 -1.33 4.15 3.29
C VAL A 21 -2.83 3.87 3.20
N LEU A 22 -3.42 3.25 4.22
CA LEU A 22 -4.88 3.04 4.26
C LEU A 22 -5.64 4.37 4.29
N TYR A 23 -5.07 5.40 4.91
CA TYR A 23 -5.68 6.73 4.92
C TYR A 23 -5.67 7.39 3.52
N THR A 24 -4.66 7.12 2.68
CA THR A 24 -4.68 7.64 1.30
C THR A 24 -5.78 7.00 0.45
N PHE A 25 -6.20 5.76 0.75
CA PHE A 25 -7.35 5.15 0.09
C PHE A 25 -8.65 5.93 0.36
N TYR A 26 -8.83 6.43 1.58
CA TYR A 26 -9.98 7.29 1.90
C TYR A 26 -9.93 8.60 1.10
N TRP A 27 -8.76 9.20 0.96
CA TRP A 27 -8.59 10.44 0.19
C TRP A 27 -8.92 10.26 -1.30
N TYR A 28 -8.52 9.14 -1.90
CA TYR A 28 -8.74 8.91 -3.34
C TYR A 28 -10.10 8.31 -3.67
N ALA A 29 -10.60 7.36 -2.88
CA ALA A 29 -11.79 6.57 -3.20
C ALA A 29 -12.97 6.82 -2.24
N GLY A 30 -12.82 7.68 -1.23
CA GLY A 30 -13.87 8.10 -0.32
C GLY A 30 -14.16 7.12 0.81
N ARG A 31 -15.37 7.20 1.38
CA ARG A 31 -15.78 6.45 2.57
C ARG A 31 -15.66 4.94 2.38
N VAL A 32 -15.17 4.25 3.40
CA VAL A 32 -15.02 2.79 3.43
C VAL A 32 -16.36 2.14 3.73
N ARG A 33 -16.74 1.15 2.91
CA ARG A 33 -17.92 0.32 3.09
C ARG A 33 -17.57 -1.03 3.73
N GLU A 34 -16.59 -1.72 3.18
CA GLU A 34 -16.19 -3.07 3.61
C GLU A 34 -14.66 -3.23 3.52
N VAL A 35 -14.09 -4.03 4.43
CA VAL A 35 -12.67 -4.39 4.43
C VAL A 35 -12.53 -5.91 4.53
N TYR A 36 -11.71 -6.48 3.66
CA TYR A 36 -11.28 -7.87 3.70
C TYR A 36 -9.77 -7.87 3.92
N ALA A 37 -9.30 -8.50 4.99
CA ALA A 37 -7.89 -8.50 5.33
C ALA A 37 -7.43 -9.88 5.76
N VAL A 38 -6.21 -10.24 5.38
CA VAL A 38 -5.49 -11.39 5.93
C VAL A 38 -4.13 -10.92 6.41
N THR A 39 -3.73 -11.39 7.58
CA THR A 39 -2.42 -11.11 8.16
C THR A 39 -1.68 -12.41 8.40
N HIS A 40 -0.36 -12.36 8.31
CA HIS A 40 0.47 -13.54 8.48
C HIS A 40 1.81 -13.24 9.16
N ARG A 41 2.27 -14.22 9.94
CA ARG A 41 3.58 -14.25 10.60
C ARG A 41 4.40 -15.38 10.02
N LEU A 42 5.51 -15.03 9.35
CA LEU A 42 6.45 -16.05 8.84
C LEU A 42 7.36 -16.63 9.92
N ARG A 43 7.45 -15.96 11.06
CA ARG A 43 8.34 -16.31 12.17
C ARG A 43 7.54 -16.46 13.45
N SER A 44 7.74 -17.57 14.15
CA SER A 44 7.04 -17.89 15.40
C SER A 44 7.56 -17.11 16.61
N ASP A 45 8.78 -16.57 16.53
CA ASP A 45 9.41 -15.78 17.59
C ASP A 45 9.02 -14.29 17.57
N ILE A 46 8.22 -13.87 16.57
CA ILE A 46 7.68 -12.50 16.46
C ILE A 46 6.20 -12.52 16.82
N THR A 47 5.78 -11.59 17.68
CA THR A 47 4.40 -11.57 18.18
C THR A 47 3.45 -10.76 17.30
N VAL A 48 3.97 -9.85 16.47
CA VAL A 48 3.19 -9.06 15.50
C VAL A 48 3.13 -9.69 14.11
N GLU A 49 2.11 -9.34 13.33
CA GLU A 49 2.06 -9.66 11.91
C GLU A 49 3.17 -8.96 11.14
N GLY A 50 3.85 -9.71 10.27
CA GLY A 50 4.89 -9.21 9.37
C GLY A 50 4.40 -8.98 7.95
N ASN A 51 3.23 -9.54 7.62
CA ASN A 51 2.65 -9.54 6.28
C ASN A 51 1.16 -9.25 6.38
N VAL A 52 0.65 -8.46 5.44
CA VAL A 52 -0.76 -8.12 5.34
C VAL A 52 -1.15 -7.97 3.88
N ALA A 53 -2.34 -8.49 3.54
CA ALA A 53 -3.07 -8.12 2.34
C ALA A 53 -4.44 -7.56 2.74
N VAL A 54 -4.82 -6.44 2.15
CA VAL A 54 -6.09 -5.74 2.41
C VAL A 54 -6.77 -5.41 1.09
N LEU A 55 -8.06 -5.72 1.02
CA LEU A 55 -8.98 -5.21 0.01
C LEU A 55 -10.02 -4.34 0.69
N VAL A 56 -10.21 -3.13 0.17
CA VAL A 56 -11.17 -2.15 0.68
C VAL A 56 -12.18 -1.85 -0.40
N ARG A 57 -13.47 -1.98 -0.09
CA ARG A 57 -14.57 -1.50 -0.92
C ARG A 57 -15.07 -0.18 -0.38
N HIS A 58 -15.24 0.79 -1.25
CA HIS A 58 -15.70 2.13 -0.90
C HIS A 58 -17.19 2.31 -1.21
N GLU A 59 -17.87 3.21 -0.51
CA GLU A 59 -19.31 3.51 -0.72
C GLU A 59 -19.59 3.96 -2.16
N GLY A 60 -18.66 4.70 -2.78
CA GLY A 60 -18.74 5.16 -4.17
C GLY A 60 -18.41 4.10 -5.23
N GLY A 61 -18.24 2.83 -4.85
CA GLY A 61 -17.92 1.73 -5.76
C GLY A 61 -16.44 1.55 -6.09
N GLY A 62 -15.57 2.45 -5.62
CA GLY A 62 -14.12 2.30 -5.73
C GLY A 62 -13.59 1.08 -4.96
N VAL A 63 -12.44 0.56 -5.39
CA VAL A 63 -11.74 -0.56 -4.76
C VAL A 63 -10.28 -0.17 -4.55
N SER A 64 -9.78 -0.37 -3.34
CA SER A 64 -8.37 -0.18 -3.01
C SER A 64 -7.76 -1.50 -2.54
N VAL A 65 -6.51 -1.76 -2.94
CA VAL A 65 -5.79 -2.99 -2.60
C VAL A 65 -4.42 -2.63 -2.03
N LEU A 66 -4.04 -3.29 -0.94
CA LEU A 66 -2.73 -3.17 -0.33
C LEU A 66 -2.16 -4.56 -0.10
N GLU A 67 -0.93 -4.77 -0.55
CA GLU A 67 -0.09 -5.88 -0.11
C GLU A 67 1.17 -5.28 0.53
N ARG A 68 1.53 -5.81 1.70
CA ARG A 68 2.73 -5.38 2.40
C ARG A 68 3.37 -6.51 3.16
N SER A 69 4.70 -6.55 3.08
CA SER A 69 5.52 -7.48 3.82
C SER A 69 6.75 -6.76 4.39
N ARG A 70 7.06 -7.01 5.67
CA ARG A 70 8.32 -6.65 6.35
C ARG A 70 9.39 -7.72 6.19
N THR A 71 9.03 -8.87 5.65
CA THR A 71 9.89 -10.05 5.55
C THR A 71 10.40 -10.29 4.13
N THR A 72 10.19 -9.34 3.21
CA THR A 72 10.70 -9.44 1.83
C THR A 72 12.23 -9.39 1.83
N SER A 73 12.86 -10.19 0.96
CA SER A 73 14.32 -10.22 0.80
C SER A 73 14.87 -9.02 0.02
N HIS A 74 14.02 -8.35 -0.74
CA HIS A 74 14.34 -7.18 -1.53
C HIS A 74 13.20 -6.16 -1.47
N ARG A 75 13.50 -4.90 -1.80
CA ARG A 75 12.50 -3.84 -1.85
C ARG A 75 11.72 -3.97 -3.15
N TRP A 76 10.40 -4.04 -3.03
CA TRP A 76 9.49 -3.95 -4.16
C TRP A 76 8.34 -3.02 -3.76
N ARG A 77 8.22 -1.88 -4.43
CA ARG A 77 7.28 -0.82 -4.06
C ARG A 77 6.61 -0.27 -5.30
N ARG A 78 5.31 -0.52 -5.41
CA ARG A 78 4.47 0.00 -6.47
C ARG A 78 3.24 0.61 -5.85
N ARG A 79 2.82 1.74 -6.41
CA ARG A 79 1.57 2.41 -6.06
C ARG A 79 0.98 2.99 -7.32
N GLY A 80 -0.34 3.04 -7.39
CA GLY A 80 -1.02 3.65 -8.51
C GLY A 80 -2.48 3.89 -8.22
N VAL A 81 -3.07 4.73 -9.05
CA VAL A 81 -4.50 5.04 -9.04
C VAL A 81 -4.97 4.88 -10.48
N GLN A 82 -6.03 4.10 -10.66
CA GLN A 82 -6.75 3.98 -11.91
C GLN A 82 -8.11 4.66 -11.76
N VAL A 83 -8.44 5.50 -12.74
CA VAL A 83 -9.74 6.15 -12.88
C VAL A 83 -10.28 5.87 -14.27
N VAL A 84 -11.54 6.24 -14.52
CA VAL A 84 -12.26 5.96 -15.78
C VAL A 84 -11.44 6.32 -17.02
N ASN A 85 -10.71 7.44 -16.98
CA ASN A 85 -10.02 7.99 -18.15
C ASN A 85 -8.49 7.88 -18.09
N GLY A 86 -7.92 7.15 -17.11
CA GLY A 86 -6.48 7.08 -17.01
C GLY A 86 -5.94 6.35 -15.81
N THR A 87 -4.63 6.20 -15.80
CA THR A 87 -3.87 5.56 -14.74
C THR A 87 -2.63 6.40 -14.45
N VAL A 88 -2.34 6.58 -13.16
CA VAL A 88 -1.04 7.06 -12.69
C VAL A 88 -0.43 5.95 -11.86
N ALA A 89 0.78 5.54 -12.22
CA ALA A 89 1.53 4.50 -11.51
C ALA A 89 2.94 4.97 -11.21
N CYS A 90 3.50 4.46 -10.12
CA CYS A 90 4.80 4.80 -9.60
C CYS A 90 5.48 3.54 -9.06
N GLU A 91 6.69 3.26 -9.51
CA GLU A 91 7.60 2.27 -8.92
C GLU A 91 8.59 3.01 -8.02
N GLY A 92 8.37 2.98 -6.70
CA GLY A 92 9.14 3.79 -5.75
C GLY A 92 8.38 4.20 -4.49
N TYR A 93 9.02 5.03 -3.65
CA TYR A 93 8.40 5.62 -2.44
C TYR A 93 8.63 7.14 -2.35
N LEU A 94 9.88 7.57 -2.21
CA LEU A 94 10.32 9.00 -2.23
C LEU A 94 11.12 9.36 -3.49
N SER A 95 11.35 8.37 -4.33
CA SER A 95 11.93 8.49 -5.65
C SER A 95 11.56 7.26 -6.44
N GLY A 96 11.66 7.35 -7.76
CA GLY A 96 11.44 6.23 -8.66
C GLY A 96 10.81 6.63 -9.98
N GLU A 97 10.43 5.61 -10.75
CA GLU A 97 9.82 5.79 -12.06
C GLU A 97 8.32 6.01 -11.90
N TYR A 98 7.75 6.89 -12.72
CA TYR A 98 6.31 7.08 -12.81
C TYR A 98 5.83 7.06 -14.25
N GLY A 99 4.58 6.66 -14.43
CA GLY A 99 3.87 6.66 -15.69
C GLY A 99 2.46 7.23 -15.53
N ILE A 100 2.03 7.99 -16.54
CA ILE A 100 0.68 8.51 -16.71
C ILE A 100 0.19 8.02 -18.06
N SER A 101 -0.94 7.33 -18.08
CA SER A 101 -1.48 6.74 -19.30
C SER A 101 -3.01 6.80 -19.33
N CYS A 102 -3.57 6.62 -20.52
CA CYS A 102 -4.96 6.29 -20.74
C CYS A 102 -5.04 5.05 -21.66
N MET A 103 -6.25 4.56 -21.90
CA MET A 103 -6.52 3.41 -22.77
C MET A 103 -5.74 3.51 -24.10
N GLY A 104 -4.75 2.62 -24.28
CA GLY A 104 -3.95 2.51 -25.50
C GLY A 104 -2.90 3.61 -25.71
N LYS A 105 -2.66 4.50 -24.73
CA LYS A 105 -1.71 5.61 -24.90
C LYS A 105 -0.98 5.98 -23.61
N THR A 106 0.33 5.97 -23.65
CA THR A 106 1.18 6.62 -22.63
C THR A 106 1.17 8.13 -22.87
N LEU A 107 0.88 8.91 -21.82
CA LEU A 107 0.84 10.37 -21.86
C LEU A 107 2.16 10.97 -21.37
N LYS A 108 2.74 10.39 -20.32
CA LYS A 108 4.00 10.85 -19.74
C LYS A 108 4.66 9.73 -18.95
N GLU A 109 5.98 9.65 -19.05
CA GLU A 109 6.82 8.83 -18.17
C GLU A 109 7.96 9.70 -17.65
N GLY A 110 8.55 9.31 -16.53
CA GLY A 110 9.73 9.97 -16.02
C GLY A 110 10.19 9.39 -14.69
N VAL A 111 11.20 10.04 -14.13
CA VAL A 111 11.73 9.73 -12.81
C VAL A 111 11.42 10.93 -11.90
N PHE A 112 10.88 10.65 -10.71
CA PHE A 112 10.78 11.65 -9.65
C PHE A 112 11.81 11.34 -8.58
N SER A 113 12.29 12.38 -7.92
CA SER A 113 13.16 12.29 -6.76
C SER A 113 12.84 13.45 -5.85
N ASP A 114 12.54 13.16 -4.58
CA ASP A 114 12.42 14.18 -3.53
C ASP A 114 13.83 14.61 -3.06
N LEU A 115 14.72 14.99 -3.99
CA LEU A 115 16.04 15.59 -3.71
C LEU A 115 15.93 17.12 -3.62
#